data_AF-A0A3M1WQ17-F1
#
_entry.id   AF-A0A3M1WQ17-F1
#
_cell.length_a   1.000
_cell.length_b   1.000
_cell.length_c   1.000
_cell.angle_alpha   90.00
_cell.angle_beta   90.00
_cell.angle_gamma   90.00
#
_symmetry.space_group_name_H-M   'P 1'
#
loop_
_entity.id
_entity.type
_entity.pdbx_description
1 polymer ?
#
loop_
_entity_poly.entity_id
_entity_poly.type
_entity_poly.pdbx_seq_one_letter_code
_entity_poly.pdbx_strand_id
1 'polypeptide(L)'
;MKHTVLIVILLFSLATMGVQSGRVRRGKDVEKSKAAELPFNLDASRPVLVNMTPEEFRACGLNKLSEEELDHLDRWILDLLVKLKSLPEGQNLAAEASATGRVRQEEAELERQRLEARARDLEQRLSLVNREATRMSFDLNQARLAVSRGDWNSAYSLLLRLESSVDRIRRASQ
;
A
#
# COMPACT_ATOMS: atom_id res chain seq x y z
N MET A 1 -20.60 -11.22 -8.44
CA MET A 1 -19.93 -12.44 -8.94
C MET A 1 -18.91 -12.18 -10.07
N LYS A 2 -18.96 -11.07 -10.82
CA LYS A 2 -17.95 -10.77 -11.87
C LYS A 2 -16.58 -10.29 -11.33
N HIS A 3 -16.54 -9.71 -10.13
CA HIS A 3 -15.30 -9.22 -9.52
C HIS A 3 -14.42 -10.33 -8.90
N THR A 4 -15.01 -11.42 -8.42
CA THR A 4 -14.28 -12.56 -7.87
C THR A 4 -13.48 -13.31 -8.92
N VAL A 5 -14.00 -13.40 -10.15
CA VAL A 5 -13.33 -14.07 -11.29
C VAL A 5 -12.08 -13.30 -11.74
N LEU A 6 -12.14 -11.96 -11.75
CA LEU A 6 -10.99 -11.11 -12.06
C LEU A 6 -9.86 -11.23 -11.03
N ILE A 7 -10.20 -11.41 -9.75
CA ILE A 7 -9.21 -11.62 -8.68
C ILE A 7 -8.51 -12.97 -8.84
N VAL A 8 -9.23 -14.03 -9.22
CA VAL A 8 -8.64 -15.35 -9.45
C VAL A 8 -7.70 -15.33 -10.67
N ILE A 9 -8.06 -14.62 -11.75
CA ILE A 9 -7.21 -14.44 -12.93
C ILE A 9 -5.94 -13.62 -12.60
N LEU A 10 -6.07 -12.60 -11.75
CA LEU A 10 -4.93 -11.82 -11.24
C LEU A 10 -4.00 -12.66 -10.37
N LEU A 11 -4.55 -13.50 -9.48
CA LEU A 11 -3.75 -14.39 -8.63
C LEU A 11 -3.04 -15.49 -9.44
N PHE A 12 -3.67 -16.03 -10.47
CA PHE A 12 -3.07 -17.03 -11.36
C PHE A 12 -1.95 -16.43 -12.24
N SER A 13 -2.08 -15.17 -12.64
CA SER A 13 -1.02 -14.43 -13.36
C SER A 13 0.17 -14.08 -12.45
N LEU A 14 -0.07 -13.79 -11.17
CA LEU A 14 1.00 -13.56 -10.18
C LEU A 14 1.75 -14.86 -9.82
N ALA A 15 1.05 -15.99 -9.72
CA ALA A 15 1.67 -17.29 -9.41
C ALA A 15 2.58 -17.78 -10.56
N THR A 16 2.21 -17.53 -11.82
CA THR A 16 3.00 -17.96 -12.98
C THR A 16 4.26 -17.11 -13.23
N MET A 17 4.29 -15.85 -12.77
CA MET A 17 5.50 -15.01 -12.83
C MET A 17 6.51 -15.27 -11.70
N GLY A 18 6.12 -15.98 -10.63
CA GLY A 18 7.02 -16.35 -9.53
C GLY A 18 8.00 -17.50 -9.83
N VAL A 19 7.84 -18.19 -10.97
CA VAL A 19 8.57 -19.45 -11.27
C VAL A 19 9.95 -19.24 -11.92
N GLN A 20 10.35 -18.01 -12.28
CA GLN A 20 11.67 -17.78 -12.94
C GLN A 20 12.79 -17.16 -12.09
N SER A 21 12.60 -16.87 -10.80
CA SER A 21 13.69 -16.29 -10.00
C SER A 21 13.83 -16.96 -8.63
N GLY A 22 14.84 -17.81 -8.48
CA GLY A 22 15.25 -18.27 -7.14
C GLY A 22 15.83 -19.67 -7.02
N ARG A 23 16.74 -20.08 -7.90
CA ARG A 23 17.73 -21.12 -7.54
C ARG A 23 18.64 -20.49 -6.47
N VAL A 24 18.99 -21.25 -5.41
CA VAL A 24 19.99 -20.97 -4.35
C VAL A 24 19.42 -20.53 -2.99
N ARG A 25 19.12 -21.47 -2.08
CA ARG A 25 19.96 -21.77 -0.90
C ARG A 25 19.43 -22.93 -0.04
N ARG A 26 20.42 -23.66 0.47
CA ARG A 26 20.42 -24.89 1.27
C ARG A 26 20.27 -24.53 2.76
N GLY A 27 19.51 -25.32 3.53
CA GLY A 27 19.39 -25.27 4.99
C GLY A 27 17.99 -25.74 5.39
N LYS A 28 17.78 -27.03 5.70
CA LYS A 28 17.96 -27.62 7.04
C LYS A 28 17.20 -26.82 8.09
N ASP A 29 15.94 -27.18 8.33
CA ASP A 29 15.49 -27.75 9.60
C ASP A 29 14.07 -28.32 9.46
N VAL A 30 13.93 -29.49 10.07
CA VAL A 30 12.75 -30.35 10.16
C VAL A 30 11.98 -29.97 11.43
N GLU A 31 10.70 -30.35 11.47
CA GLU A 31 9.77 -30.32 12.62
C GLU A 31 9.03 -29.01 12.92
N LYS A 32 7.78 -28.93 12.46
CA LYS A 32 6.67 -29.38 13.32
C LYS A 32 5.38 -29.56 12.52
N SER A 33 5.03 -30.83 12.37
CA SER A 33 3.74 -31.32 11.88
C SER A 33 2.60 -30.78 12.73
N LYS A 34 1.67 -30.07 12.10
CA LYS A 34 0.25 -30.24 12.42
C LYS A 34 -0.38 -30.86 11.18
N ALA A 35 -0.46 -32.18 11.21
CA ALA A 35 -1.28 -32.96 10.29
C ALA A 35 -2.72 -32.46 10.44
N ALA A 36 -3.12 -31.54 9.55
CA ALA A 36 -4.51 -31.31 9.26
C ALA A 36 -4.89 -32.41 8.27
N GLU A 37 -5.60 -33.40 8.79
CA GLU A 37 -6.24 -34.47 8.04
C GLU A 37 -6.88 -33.90 6.77
N LEU A 38 -6.46 -34.43 5.63
CA LEU A 38 -7.06 -34.18 4.33
C LEU A 38 -8.35 -35.00 4.26
N PRO A 39 -9.54 -34.39 4.15
CA PRO A 39 -10.58 -35.05 3.38
C PRO A 39 -10.26 -34.69 1.92
N PHE A 40 -9.93 -35.68 1.11
CA PHE A 40 -10.30 -35.79 -0.31
C PHE A 40 -9.27 -36.58 -1.10
N ASN A 41 -9.70 -37.75 -1.56
CA ASN A 41 -9.20 -38.34 -2.79
C ASN A 41 -9.48 -37.32 -3.92
N LEU A 42 -8.47 -36.54 -4.30
CA LEU A 42 -8.46 -35.89 -5.61
C LEU A 42 -8.32 -37.01 -6.63
N ASP A 43 -9.46 -37.47 -7.15
CA ASP A 43 -9.50 -38.54 -8.12
C ASP A 43 -8.83 -38.11 -9.42
N ALA A 44 -8.31 -39.06 -10.20
CA ALA A 44 -7.58 -38.84 -11.46
C ALA A 44 -8.39 -38.10 -12.55
N SER A 45 -9.66 -37.79 -12.27
CA SER A 45 -10.64 -37.12 -13.13
C SER A 45 -10.47 -35.60 -13.22
N ARG A 46 -9.61 -34.97 -12.41
CA ARG A 46 -9.43 -33.50 -12.33
C ARG A 46 -8.00 -33.06 -12.66
N PRO A 47 -7.58 -33.10 -13.94
CA PRO A 47 -6.17 -32.96 -14.31
C PRO A 47 -5.54 -31.59 -14.01
N VAL A 48 -6.34 -30.52 -13.87
CA VAL A 48 -5.79 -29.18 -13.60
C VAL A 48 -5.67 -28.93 -12.10
N LEU A 49 -6.71 -29.27 -11.34
CA LEU A 49 -6.72 -29.10 -9.87
C LEU A 49 -5.75 -30.06 -9.15
N VAL A 50 -5.43 -31.21 -9.74
CA VAL A 50 -4.44 -32.18 -9.21
C VAL A 50 -3.01 -31.62 -9.21
N ASN A 51 -2.70 -30.63 -10.06
CA ASN A 51 -1.37 -30.01 -10.13
C ASN A 51 -1.19 -28.82 -9.18
N MET A 52 -2.22 -28.41 -8.44
CA MET A 52 -2.13 -27.29 -7.50
C MET A 52 -1.60 -27.75 -6.14
N THR A 53 -0.72 -26.93 -5.54
CA THR A 53 -0.26 -27.20 -4.17
C THR A 53 -1.40 -26.93 -3.16
N PRO A 54 -1.41 -27.62 -2.01
CA PRO A 54 -2.46 -27.45 -1.00
C PRO A 54 -2.51 -26.02 -0.40
N GLU A 55 -1.41 -25.27 -0.47
CA GLU A 55 -1.34 -23.87 -0.03
C GLU A 55 -2.06 -22.94 -1.03
N GLU A 56 -1.84 -23.16 -2.33
CA GLU A 56 -2.53 -22.44 -3.41
C GLU A 56 -4.02 -22.75 -3.42
N PHE A 57 -4.40 -24.01 -3.17
CA PHE A 57 -5.80 -24.43 -3.09
C PHE A 57 -6.57 -23.68 -1.99
N ARG A 58 -5.93 -23.49 -0.83
CA ARG A 58 -6.49 -22.69 0.28
C ARG A 58 -6.47 -21.19 0.00
N ALA A 59 -5.40 -20.68 -0.61
CA ALA A 59 -5.28 -19.27 -0.97
C ALA A 59 -6.38 -18.85 -1.98
N CYS A 60 -6.74 -19.74 -2.89
CA CYS A 60 -7.82 -19.54 -3.85
C CYS A 60 -9.23 -19.79 -3.27
N GLY A 61 -9.34 -20.18 -1.99
CA GLY A 61 -10.62 -20.42 -1.33
C GLY A 61 -11.39 -21.62 -1.88
N LEU A 62 -10.72 -22.52 -2.60
CA LEU A 62 -11.33 -23.69 -3.23
C LEU A 62 -11.81 -24.73 -2.21
N ASN A 63 -11.34 -24.63 -0.96
CA ASN A 63 -11.76 -25.44 0.18
C ASN A 63 -13.20 -25.16 0.66
N LYS A 64 -13.89 -24.17 0.09
CA LYS A 64 -15.28 -23.80 0.41
C LYS A 64 -16.27 -24.19 -0.69
N LEU A 65 -15.78 -24.70 -1.82
CA LEU A 65 -16.59 -25.04 -2.98
C LEU A 65 -17.09 -26.49 -2.88
N SER A 66 -18.29 -26.74 -3.39
CA SER A 66 -18.81 -28.11 -3.53
C SER A 66 -18.03 -28.89 -4.60
N GLU A 67 -18.11 -30.22 -4.57
CA GLU A 67 -17.47 -31.07 -5.58
C GLU A 67 -17.94 -30.71 -7.01
N GLU A 68 -19.21 -30.37 -7.17
CA GLU A 68 -19.84 -29.99 -8.43
C GLU A 68 -19.29 -28.66 -8.96
N GLU A 69 -19.06 -27.69 -8.07
CA GLU A 69 -18.47 -26.40 -8.41
C GLU A 69 -17.00 -26.53 -8.81
N LEU A 70 -16.26 -27.44 -8.15
CA LEU A 70 -14.88 -27.75 -8.51
C LEU A 70 -14.79 -28.43 -9.88
N ASP A 71 -15.70 -29.34 -10.21
CA ASP A 71 -15.77 -29.97 -11.54
C ASP A 71 -16.16 -28.99 -12.64
N HIS A 72 -17.08 -28.07 -12.35
CA HIS A 72 -17.42 -27.00 -13.29
C HIS A 72 -16.23 -26.07 -13.53
N LEU A 73 -15.48 -25.75 -12.48
CA LEU A 73 -14.30 -24.90 -12.54
C LEU A 73 -13.14 -25.58 -13.31
N ASP A 74 -12.89 -26.88 -13.11
CA ASP A 74 -11.87 -27.64 -13.83
C ASP A 74 -12.17 -27.68 -15.35
N ARG A 75 -13.43 -27.95 -15.72
CA ARG A 75 -13.87 -27.90 -17.13
C ARG A 75 -13.80 -26.50 -17.73
N TRP A 76 -14.15 -25.48 -16.97
CA TRP A 76 -14.09 -24.09 -17.42
C TRP A 76 -12.64 -23.64 -17.65
N ILE A 77 -11.70 -24.03 -16.79
CA ILE A 77 -10.27 -23.74 -16.98
C ILE A 77 -9.74 -24.47 -18.22
N LEU A 78 -10.10 -25.73 -18.42
CA LEU A 78 -9.70 -26.48 -19.62
C LEU A 78 -10.20 -25.83 -20.91
N ASP A 79 -11.47 -25.41 -20.95
CA ASP A 79 -12.04 -24.70 -22.10
C ASP A 79 -11.34 -23.35 -22.33
N LEU A 80 -11.01 -22.63 -21.26
CA LEU A 80 -10.25 -21.37 -21.33
C LEU A 80 -8.83 -21.60 -21.89
N LEU A 81 -8.13 -22.64 -21.43
CA LEU A 81 -6.77 -22.97 -21.88
C LEU A 81 -6.74 -23.38 -23.35
N VAL A 82 -7.77 -24.09 -23.82
CA VAL A 82 -7.91 -24.44 -25.25
C VAL A 82 -8.15 -23.19 -26.08
N LYS A 83 -9.03 -22.28 -25.62
CA LYS A 83 -9.30 -20.99 -26.29
C LYS A 83 -8.09 -20.04 -26.28
N LEU A 84 -7.28 -20.06 -25.23
CA LEU A 84 -6.05 -19.26 -25.13
C LEU A 84 -4.95 -19.79 -26.06
N LYS A 85 -4.86 -21.11 -26.26
CA LYS A 85 -3.89 -21.70 -27.20
C LYS A 85 -4.21 -21.44 -28.67
N SER A 86 -5.47 -21.15 -29.00
CA SER A 86 -5.89 -20.81 -30.36
C SER A 86 -5.86 -19.32 -30.68
N LEU A 87 -5.57 -18.44 -29.72
CA LEU A 87 -5.51 -17.00 -29.90
C LEU A 87 -4.04 -16.53 -30.13
N PRO A 88 -3.70 -15.95 -31.29
CA PRO A 88 -2.37 -15.34 -31.50
C PRO A 88 -2.17 -14.04 -30.70
N GLU A 89 -3.19 -13.56 -29.97
CA GLU A 89 -3.18 -12.30 -29.22
C GLU A 89 -2.65 -12.40 -27.77
N GLY A 90 -2.29 -13.61 -27.31
CA GLY A 90 -1.82 -13.84 -25.94
C GLY A 90 -0.55 -13.07 -25.53
N GLN A 91 0.26 -12.63 -26.51
CA GLN A 91 1.44 -11.79 -26.24
C GLN A 91 1.08 -10.31 -26.01
N ASN A 92 -0.02 -9.82 -26.59
CA ASN A 92 -0.41 -8.41 -26.49
C ASN A 92 -1.10 -8.12 -25.14
N LEU A 93 -1.90 -9.05 -24.63
CA LEU A 93 -2.59 -8.88 -23.33
C LEU A 93 -1.62 -8.81 -22.14
N ALA A 94 -0.52 -9.57 -22.18
CA ALA A 94 0.52 -9.49 -21.14
C ALA A 94 1.33 -8.18 -21.22
N ALA A 95 1.60 -7.69 -22.44
CA ALA A 95 2.26 -6.41 -22.66
C ALA A 95 1.38 -5.22 -22.24
N GLU A 96 0.08 -5.26 -22.55
CA GLU A 96 -0.89 -4.23 -22.15
C GLU A 96 -1.15 -4.24 -20.64
N ALA A 97 -1.26 -5.40 -20.00
CA ALA A 97 -1.38 -5.50 -18.54
C ALA A 97 -0.12 -4.97 -17.82
N SER A 98 1.06 -5.24 -18.37
CA SER A 98 2.34 -4.71 -17.87
C SER A 98 2.47 -3.20 -18.08
N ALA A 99 2.08 -2.69 -19.24
CA ALA A 99 2.07 -1.25 -19.53
C ALA A 99 1.06 -0.50 -18.64
N THR A 100 -0.14 -1.05 -18.46
CA THR A 100 -1.18 -0.47 -17.59
C THR A 100 -0.78 -0.53 -16.11
N GLY A 101 -0.09 -1.60 -15.70
CA GLY A 101 0.47 -1.73 -14.35
C GLY A 101 1.59 -0.72 -14.06
N ARG A 102 2.46 -0.47 -15.04
CA ARG A 102 3.53 0.54 -14.95
C ARG A 102 2.96 1.97 -14.88
N VAL A 103 2.00 2.31 -15.73
CA VAL A 103 1.34 3.63 -15.70
C VAL A 103 0.65 3.86 -14.35
N ARG A 104 -0.05 2.86 -13.80
CA ARG A 104 -0.67 2.97 -12.47
C ARG A 104 0.36 3.08 -11.33
N GLN A 105 1.51 2.41 -11.44
CA GLN A 105 2.59 2.54 -10.46
C GLN A 105 3.22 3.94 -10.52
N GLU A 106 3.48 4.46 -11.71
CA GLU A 106 4.02 5.81 -11.91
C GLU A 106 3.04 6.88 -11.41
N GLU A 107 1.75 6.74 -11.66
CA GLU A 107 0.71 7.62 -11.11
C GLU A 107 0.67 7.59 -9.59
N ALA A 108 0.73 6.39 -8.98
CA ALA A 108 0.75 6.22 -7.53
C ALA A 108 2.03 6.80 -6.89
N GLU A 109 3.18 6.65 -7.56
CA GLU A 109 4.45 7.23 -7.12
C GLU A 109 4.43 8.77 -7.21
N LEU A 110 3.88 9.33 -8.29
CA LEU A 110 3.71 10.78 -8.43
C LEU A 110 2.74 11.34 -7.38
N GLU A 111 1.65 10.65 -7.10
CA GLU A 111 0.72 11.02 -6.03
C GLU A 111 1.41 10.99 -4.66
N ARG A 112 2.17 9.93 -4.39
CA ARG A 112 2.98 9.81 -3.17
C ARG A 112 3.97 10.95 -3.03
N GLN A 113 4.71 11.29 -4.08
CA GLN A 113 5.65 12.41 -4.07
C GLN A 113 4.96 13.75 -3.80
N ARG A 114 3.76 13.97 -4.36
CA ARG A 114 2.96 15.17 -4.08
C ARG A 114 2.51 15.24 -2.62
N LEU A 115 2.09 14.11 -2.06
CA LEU A 115 1.70 14.02 -0.65
C LEU A 115 2.89 14.23 0.29
N GLU A 116 4.05 13.64 -0.02
CA GLU A 116 5.28 13.85 0.74
C GLU A 116 5.76 15.31 0.68
N ALA A 117 5.67 15.96 -0.48
CA ALA A 117 5.99 17.38 -0.62
C ALA A 117 5.06 18.26 0.22
N ARG A 118 3.75 17.98 0.22
CA ARG A 118 2.77 18.68 1.06
C ARG A 118 3.01 18.42 2.55
N ALA A 119 3.35 17.20 2.95
CA ALA A 119 3.67 16.88 4.33
C ALA A 119 4.87 17.68 4.83
N ARG A 120 5.96 17.73 4.03
CA ARG A 120 7.14 18.53 4.36
C ARG A 120 6.85 20.02 4.44
N ASP A 121 6.04 20.57 3.53
CA ASP A 121 5.62 21.97 3.58
C ASP A 121 4.84 22.27 4.88
N LEU A 122 3.87 21.41 5.22
CA LEU A 122 3.10 21.55 6.46
C LEU A 122 3.98 21.44 7.71
N GLU A 123 4.94 20.51 7.74
CA GLU A 123 5.91 20.38 8.84
C GLU A 123 6.77 21.65 8.99
N GLN A 124 7.26 22.20 7.88
CA GLN A 124 8.04 23.45 7.90
C GLN A 124 7.21 24.61 8.43
N ARG A 125 5.97 24.77 7.96
CA ARG A 125 5.03 25.80 8.42
C ARG A 125 4.73 25.66 9.91
N LEU A 126 4.45 24.44 10.37
CA LEU A 126 4.20 24.15 11.78
C LEU A 126 5.44 24.48 12.64
N SER A 127 6.63 24.13 12.17
CA SER A 127 7.88 24.47 12.87
C SER A 127 8.08 25.99 13.03
N LEU A 128 7.74 26.77 12.00
CA LEU A 128 7.80 28.23 12.05
C LEU A 128 6.78 28.80 13.05
N VAL A 129 5.55 28.31 13.03
CA VAL A 129 4.50 28.72 13.97
C VAL A 129 4.93 28.42 15.41
N ASN A 130 5.42 27.21 15.69
CA ASN A 130 5.87 26.83 17.02
C ASN A 130 7.05 27.70 17.51
N ARG A 131 8.00 28.00 16.62
CA ARG A 131 9.14 28.86 16.95
C ARG A 131 8.68 30.27 17.31
N GLU A 132 7.81 30.87 16.51
CA GLU A 132 7.30 32.22 16.76
C GLU A 132 6.40 32.25 18.00
N ALA A 133 5.56 31.23 18.23
CA ALA A 133 4.74 31.13 19.44
C ALA A 133 5.59 31.05 20.72
N THR A 134 6.69 30.28 20.68
CA THR A 134 7.65 30.20 21.80
C THR A 134 8.30 31.55 22.06
N ARG A 135 8.72 32.24 20.99
CA ARG A 135 9.29 33.59 21.08
C ARG A 135 8.29 34.59 21.65
N MET A 136 7.03 34.54 21.21
CA MET A 136 5.97 35.39 21.74
C MET A 136 5.74 35.17 23.23
N SER A 137 5.69 33.91 23.68
CA SER A 137 5.54 33.60 25.11
C SER A 137 6.68 34.22 25.93
N PHE A 138 7.91 34.12 25.43
CA PHE A 138 9.08 34.75 26.05
C PHE A 138 8.96 36.29 26.07
N ASP A 139 8.71 36.92 24.93
CA ASP A 139 8.61 38.38 24.81
C ASP A 139 7.47 38.95 25.68
N LEU A 140 6.35 38.23 25.79
CA LEU A 140 5.21 38.61 26.63
C LEU A 140 5.54 38.53 28.12
N ASN A 141 6.28 37.50 28.55
CA ASN A 141 6.79 37.42 29.92
C ASN A 141 7.80 38.53 30.23
N GLN A 142 8.69 38.85 29.29
CA GLN A 142 9.62 39.97 29.43
C GLN A 142 8.87 41.31 29.50
N ALA A 143 7.82 41.49 28.68
CA ALA A 143 7.01 42.71 28.70
C ALA A 143 6.31 42.88 30.05
N ARG A 144 5.75 41.80 30.61
CA ARG A 144 5.15 41.79 31.96
C ARG A 144 6.16 42.20 33.04
N LEU A 145 7.39 41.68 32.95
CA LEU A 145 8.47 42.05 33.89
C LEU A 145 8.95 43.49 33.70
N ALA A 146 9.00 44.01 32.48
CA ALA A 146 9.34 45.40 32.21
C ALA A 146 8.28 46.34 32.80
N VAL A 147 7.00 46.02 32.62
CA VAL A 147 5.87 46.74 33.23
C VAL A 147 5.96 46.74 34.75
N SER A 148 6.26 45.60 35.38
CA SER A 148 6.36 45.54 36.85
C SER A 148 7.53 46.35 37.42
N ARG A 149 8.56 46.61 36.60
CA ARG A 149 9.70 47.49 36.94
C ARG A 149 9.46 48.95 36.57
N GLY A 150 8.34 49.28 35.94
CA GLY A 150 8.04 50.63 35.44
C GLY A 150 8.80 51.02 34.17
N ASP A 151 9.44 50.06 33.48
CA ASP A 151 10.15 50.29 32.22
C ASP A 151 9.20 50.15 31.02
N TRP A 152 8.44 51.21 30.78
CA TRP A 152 7.45 51.28 29.71
C TRP A 152 8.06 51.27 28.30
N ASN A 153 9.28 51.78 28.14
CA ASN A 153 9.98 51.79 26.86
C ASN A 153 10.34 50.38 26.43
N SER A 154 10.92 49.59 27.35
CA SER A 154 11.20 48.18 27.10
C SER A 154 9.91 47.39 26.85
N ALA A 155 8.86 47.61 27.66
CA ALA A 155 7.57 46.94 27.48
C ALA A 155 6.95 47.23 26.10
N TYR A 156 6.94 48.49 25.67
CA TYR A 156 6.42 48.90 24.37
C TYR A 156 7.22 48.28 23.21
N SER A 157 8.55 48.26 23.31
CA SER A 157 9.41 47.63 22.29
C SER A 157 9.14 46.13 22.14
N LEU A 158 8.81 45.44 23.24
CA LEU A 158 8.48 44.01 23.25
C LEU A 158 7.08 43.75 22.68
N LEU A 159 6.12 44.66 22.91
CA LEU A 159 4.79 44.59 22.30
C LEU A 159 4.84 44.74 20.77
N LEU A 160 5.67 45.65 20.24
CA LEU A 160 5.89 45.75 18.79
C LEU A 160 6.50 44.48 18.18
N ARG A 161 7.41 43.82 18.92
CA ARG A 161 7.97 42.52 18.51
C ARG A 161 6.93 41.40 18.53
N LEU A 162 5.99 41.44 19.48
CA LEU A 162 4.87 40.52 19.56
C LEU A 162 3.95 40.68 18.35
N GLU A 163 3.57 41.91 17.99
CA GLU A 163 2.77 42.19 16.79
C GLU A 163 3.45 41.64 15.53
N SER A 164 4.75 41.90 15.37
CA SER A 164 5.52 41.37 14.26
C SER A 164 5.57 39.83 14.22
N SER A 165 5.58 39.18 15.39
CA SER A 165 5.55 37.71 15.50
C SER A 165 4.17 37.14 15.15
N VAL A 166 3.09 37.83 15.54
CA VAL A 166 1.72 37.49 15.13
C VAL A 166 1.57 37.55 13.61
N ASP A 167 2.11 38.58 12.96
CA ASP A 167 2.08 38.70 11.50
C ASP A 167 2.88 37.61 10.79
N ARG A 168 3.98 37.13 11.39
CA ARG A 168 4.74 36.00 10.87
C ARG A 168 3.97 34.69 11.00
N ILE A 169 3.32 34.45 12.15
CA ILE A 169 2.45 33.29 12.35
C ILE A 169 1.28 33.31 11.38
N ARG A 170 0.61 34.45 11.22
CA ARG A 170 -0.51 34.62 10.30
C ARG A 170 -0.13 34.26 8.86
N ARG A 171 1.04 34.74 8.41
CA ARG A 171 1.57 34.39 7.07
C ARG A 171 1.96 32.92 6.95
N ALA A 172 2.52 32.31 7.98
CA ALA A 172 2.85 30.89 7.97
C ALA A 172 1.60 29.99 8.00
N SER A 173 0.48 30.49 8.55
CA SER A 173 -0.80 29.77 8.64
C SER A 173 -1.69 29.88 7.39
N GLN A 174 -1.40 30.79 6.47
CA GLN A 174 -2.06 30.92 5.16
C GLN A 174 -1.42 29.93 4.19
#